data_AF-A0A5B0BHE1-F1
#
_entry.id   AF-A0A5B0BHE1-F1
#
_cell.length_a   1.000
_cell.length_b   1.000
_cell.length_c   1.000
_cell.angle_alpha   90.00
_cell.angle_beta   90.00
_cell.angle_gamma   90.00
#
_symmetry.space_group_name_H-M   'P 1'
#
loop_
_entity.id
_entity.type
_entity.pdbx_description
1 polymer ?
#
loop_
_entity_poly.entity_id
_entity_poly.type
_entity_poly.pdbx_seq_one_letter_code
_entity_poly.pdbx_strand_id
1 'polypeptide(L)'
;MGDKLKQYIGFIGGALGGILLFLQALGVELVHFNDGSINAFVGMLLTFVPLILVGYGIWKNQYLVTKKAKSQERMLKQRGLKKYG
;
A
#
# COMPACT_ATOMS: atom_id res chain seq x y z
N MET A 1 12.53 3.20 0.28
CA MET A 1 11.13 2.77 0.54
C MET A 1 10.84 1.40 -0.03
N GLY A 2 11.23 1.12 -1.28
CA GLY A 2 11.05 -0.20 -1.90
C GLY A 2 11.63 -1.36 -1.09
N ASP A 3 12.82 -1.21 -0.52
CA ASP A 3 13.45 -2.31 0.25
C ASP A 3 12.72 -2.60 1.55
N LYS A 4 12.28 -1.57 2.29
CA LYS A 4 11.45 -1.76 3.48
C LYS A 4 10.11 -2.41 3.15
N LEU A 5 9.48 -2.01 2.04
CA LEU A 5 8.21 -2.63 1.60
C LEU A 5 8.40 -4.11 1.27
N LYS A 6 9.44 -4.44 0.50
CA LYS A 6 9.80 -5.84 0.21
C LYS A 6 10.11 -6.62 1.48
N GLN A 7 10.79 -6.00 2.45
CA GLN A 7 11.06 -6.61 3.75
C GLN A 7 9.78 -6.90 4.53
N TYR A 8 8.82 -5.97 4.59
CA TYR A 8 7.51 -6.21 5.22
C TYR A 8 6.73 -7.34 4.54
N ILE A 9 6.71 -7.37 3.21
CA ILE A 9 6.07 -8.44 2.45
C ILE A 9 6.79 -9.78 2.69
N GLY A 10 8.11 -9.78 2.79
CA GLY A 10 8.91 -10.94 3.17
C GLY A 10 8.59 -11.46 4.57
N PHE A 11 8.38 -10.57 5.55
CA PHE A 11 7.92 -10.97 6.88
C PHE A 11 6.56 -11.67 6.87
N ILE A 12 5.63 -11.23 6.01
CA ILE A 12 4.34 -11.91 5.82
C ILE A 12 4.56 -13.32 5.28
N GLY A 13 5.40 -13.48 4.25
CA GLY A 13 5.75 -14.79 3.71
C GLY A 13 6.37 -15.72 4.74
N GLY A 14 7.34 -15.21 5.51
CA GLY A 14 7.98 -15.97 6.59
C GLY A 14 7.02 -16.38 7.70
N ALA A 15 6.08 -15.51 8.08
CA ALA A 15 5.05 -15.82 9.06
C ALA A 15 4.10 -16.93 8.57
N LEU A 16 3.66 -16.86 7.31
CA LEU A 16 2.83 -17.90 6.70
C LEU A 16 3.59 -19.23 6.60
N GLY A 17 4.87 -19.21 6.23
CA GLY A 17 5.72 -20.40 6.24
C GLY A 17 5.86 -21.01 7.64
N GLY A 18 6.03 -20.18 8.66
CA GLY A 18 6.05 -20.64 10.06
C GLY A 18 4.74 -21.30 10.50
N ILE A 19 3.59 -20.73 10.11
CA ILE A 19 2.27 -21.33 10.37
C ILE A 19 2.16 -22.68 9.66
N LEU A 20 2.60 -22.78 8.41
CA LEU A 20 2.57 -24.03 7.66
C LEU A 20 3.38 -25.13 8.35
N LEU A 21 4.61 -24.82 8.75
CA LEU A 21 5.47 -25.75 9.48
C LEU A 21 4.85 -26.20 10.80
N PHE A 22 4.22 -25.29 11.54
CA PHE A 22 3.54 -25.63 12.79
C PHE A 22 2.35 -26.58 12.56
N LEU A 23 1.53 -26.32 11.54
CA LEU A 23 0.41 -27.19 11.20
C LEU A 23 0.87 -28.59 10.77
N GLN A 24 1.92 -28.66 9.95
CA GLN A 24 2.55 -29.93 9.57
C GLN A 24 3.08 -30.69 10.79
N ALA A 25 3.69 -30.00 11.75
CA ALA A 25 4.16 -30.61 13.00
C ALA A 25 3.02 -31.19 13.86
N LEU A 26 1.81 -30.64 13.74
CA LEU A 26 0.59 -31.17 14.36
C LEU A 26 -0.08 -32.29 13.54
N GLY A 27 0.47 -32.66 12.38
CA GLY A 27 -0.12 -33.63 11.45
C GLY A 27 -1.32 -33.09 10.66
N VAL A 28 -1.49 -31.77 10.60
CA VAL A 28 -2.55 -31.11 9.84
C VAL A 28 -2.04 -30.80 8.43
N GLU A 29 -2.58 -31.47 7.42
CA GLU A 29 -2.29 -31.20 6.02
C GLU A 29 -3.41 -30.38 5.38
N LEU A 30 -3.05 -29.22 4.82
CA LEU A 30 -3.96 -28.35 4.10
C LEU A 30 -3.59 -28.32 2.61
N VAL A 31 -4.44 -28.93 1.77
CA VAL A 31 -4.19 -29.06 0.31
C VAL A 31 -3.86 -27.72 -0.36
N HIS A 32 -4.49 -26.63 0.08
CA HIS A 32 -4.34 -25.31 -0.52
C HIS A 32 -3.39 -24.38 0.25
N PHE A 33 -2.91 -24.77 1.43
CA PHE A 33 -1.94 -23.98 2.20
C PHE A 33 -0.60 -24.72 2.19
N ASN A 34 0.26 -24.31 1.26
CA ASN A 34 1.55 -24.93 0.98
C ASN A 34 2.54 -23.87 0.48
N ASP A 35 3.81 -24.24 0.31
CA ASP A 35 4.85 -23.32 -0.15
C ASP A 35 4.50 -22.64 -1.48
N GLY A 36 3.84 -23.36 -2.38
CA GLY A 36 3.40 -22.82 -3.67
C GLY A 36 2.38 -21.69 -3.52
N SER A 37 1.33 -21.89 -2.70
CA SER A 37 0.32 -20.86 -2.47
C SER A 37 0.85 -19.68 -1.66
N ILE A 38 1.74 -19.92 -0.68
CA ILE A 38 2.41 -18.86 0.08
C ILE A 38 3.28 -18.00 -0.84
N ASN A 39 4.12 -18.63 -1.67
CA ASN A 39 4.99 -17.91 -2.61
C ASN A 39 4.17 -17.12 -3.64
N ALA A 40 3.08 -17.69 -4.17
CA ALA A 40 2.18 -17.00 -5.08
C ALA A 40 1.55 -15.76 -4.42
N PHE A 41 1.09 -15.89 -3.17
CA PHE A 41 0.52 -14.79 -2.41
C PHE A 41 1.55 -13.67 -2.15
N VAL A 42 2.77 -14.03 -1.76
CA VAL A 42 3.87 -13.07 -1.58
C VAL A 42 4.19 -12.35 -2.89
N GLY A 43 4.28 -13.09 -4.01
CA GLY A 43 4.50 -12.51 -5.34
C GLY A 43 3.39 -11.55 -5.77
N MET A 44 2.13 -11.89 -5.48
CA MET A 44 0.98 -11.01 -5.68
C MET A 44 1.17 -9.71 -4.86
N LEU A 45 1.49 -9.80 -3.56
CA LEU A 45 1.71 -8.60 -2.74
C LEU A 45 2.85 -7.73 -3.28
N LEU A 46 3.96 -8.33 -3.70
CA LEU A 46 5.08 -7.61 -4.30
C LEU A 46 4.69 -6.83 -5.57
N THR A 47 3.70 -7.32 -6.31
CA THR A 47 3.23 -6.71 -7.56
C THR A 47 2.17 -5.65 -7.31
N PHE A 48 1.14 -5.97 -6.52
CA PHE A 48 -0.05 -5.13 -6.37
C PHE A 48 0.12 -4.02 -5.33
N VAL A 49 0.86 -4.26 -4.24
CA VAL A 49 1.00 -3.25 -3.19
C VAL A 49 1.69 -1.97 -3.70
N PRO A 50 2.80 -2.04 -4.47
CA PRO A 50 3.38 -0.85 -5.07
C PRO A 50 2.41 -0.09 -5.97
N LEU A 51 1.61 -0.82 -6.77
CA LEU A 51 0.63 -0.21 -7.67
C LEU A 51 -0.43 0.58 -6.89
N ILE A 52 -0.97 0.00 -5.81
CA ILE A 52 -1.95 0.66 -4.94
C ILE A 52 -1.35 1.90 -4.29
N LEU A 53 -0.12 1.81 -3.77
CA LEU A 53 0.55 2.95 -3.13
C LEU A 53 0.81 4.10 -4.10
N VAL A 54 1.19 3.80 -5.34
CA VAL A 54 1.36 4.82 -6.40
C VAL A 54 0.01 5.47 -6.71
N GLY A 55 -1.03 4.68 -6.95
CA GLY A 55 -2.38 5.22 -7.22
C GLY A 55 -2.91 6.10 -6.08
N TYR A 56 -2.75 5.65 -4.83
CA TYR A 56 -3.09 6.43 -3.64
C TYR A 56 -2.28 7.73 -3.54
N GLY A 57 -0.98 7.67 -3.86
CA GLY A 57 -0.10 8.84 -3.90
C GLY A 57 -0.58 9.89 -4.88
N ILE A 58 -0.97 9.49 -6.09
CA ILE A 58 -1.52 10.39 -7.12
C ILE A 58 -2.82 11.03 -6.63
N TRP A 59 -3.78 10.22 -6.17
CA TRP A 59 -5.06 10.72 -5.67
C TRP A 59 -4.89 11.72 -4.53
N LYS A 60 -4.04 11.40 -3.55
CA LYS A 60 -3.75 12.26 -2.41
C LYS A 60 -3.08 13.56 -2.85
N ASN A 61 -2.10 13.49 -3.76
CA ASN A 61 -1.40 14.68 -4.26
C ASN A 61 -2.35 15.61 -5.02
N GLN A 62 -3.20 15.06 -5.88
CA GLN A 62 -4.24 15.83 -6.56
C GLN A 62 -5.18 16.51 -5.55
N TYR A 63 -5.71 15.74 -4.60
CA TYR A 63 -6.63 16.26 -3.58
C TYR A 63 -6.00 17.38 -2.72
N LEU A 64 -4.76 17.18 -2.27
CA LEU A 64 -4.04 18.16 -1.45
C LEU A 64 -3.73 19.44 -2.23
N VAL A 65 -3.30 19.32 -3.49
CA VAL A 65 -3.03 20.48 -4.35
C VAL A 65 -4.31 21.27 -4.59
N THR A 66 -5.42 20.60 -4.93
CA THR A 66 -6.72 21.27 -5.11
C THR A 66 -7.19 21.98 -3.84
N LYS A 67 -7.01 21.37 -2.67
CA LYS A 67 -7.39 21.98 -1.38
C LYS A 67 -6.52 23.20 -1.07
N LYS A 68 -5.20 23.12 -1.30
CA LYS A 68 -4.27 24.25 -1.11
C LYS A 68 -4.60 25.41 -2.04
N ALA A 69 -4.83 25.14 -3.33
CA ALA A 69 -5.21 26.16 -4.31
C ALA A 69 -6.52 26.87 -3.92
N LYS A 70 -7.55 26.12 -3.51
CA LYS A 70 -8.81 26.71 -2.99
C LYS A 70 -8.59 27.56 -1.76
N SER A 71 -7.71 27.16 -0.84
CA SER A 71 -7.39 27.94 0.36
C SER A 71 -6.66 29.24 0.01
N GLN A 72 -5.67 29.19 -0.87
CA GLN A 72 -4.96 30.39 -1.37
C GLN A 72 -5.91 31.34 -2.07
N GLU A 73 -6.83 30.83 -2.90
CA GLU A 73 -7.82 31.65 -3.56
C GLU A 73 -8.75 32.35 -2.56
N ARG A 74 -9.21 31.65 -1.51
CA ARG A 74 -10.01 32.25 -0.43
C ARG A 74 -9.23 33.34 0.31
N MET A 75 -7.96 33.11 0.62
CA MET A 75 -7.12 34.11 1.29
C MET A 75 -6.87 35.34 0.40
N LEU A 76 -6.66 35.16 -0.90
CA LEU A 76 -6.50 36.27 -1.85
C LEU A 76 -7.79 37.08 -2.00
N LYS A 77 -8.96 36.43 -2.00
CA LYS A 77 -10.28 37.11 -1.99
C LYS A 77 -10.50 37.90 -0.69
N GLN A 78 -10.19 37.32 0.47
CA GLN A 78 -10.34 38.00 1.76
C GLN A 78 -9.42 39.21 1.92
N ARG A 79 -8.20 39.15 1.36
CA ARG A 79 -7.25 40.26 1.40
C ARG A 79 -7.49 41.33 0.33
N GLY A 80 -8.52 41.18 -0.51
CA GLY A 80 -8.80 42.11 -1.61
C GLY A 80 -7.75 42.10 -2.73
N LEU A 81 -6.85 41.10 -2.74
CA LEU A 81 -5.70 41.01 -3.66
C LEU A 81 -6.01 40.25 -4.95
N LYS A 82 -7.24 39.71 -5.09
CA LYS A 82 -7.69 39.09 -6.34
C LYS A 82 -8.47 40.12 -7.17
N LYS A 83 -7.80 40.79 -8.11
CA LYS A 83 -8.47 41.57 -9.16
C LYS A 83 -9.08 40.58 -10.16
N TYR A 84 -10.37 40.73 -10.44
CA TYR A 84 -11.10 39.92 -11.42
C TYR A 84 -10.36 39.93 -12.77
N GLY A 85 -10.11 38.73 -13.30
CA GLY A 85 -9.89 38.49 -14.72
C GLY A 85 -11.14 37.81 -15.26
#